data_AF-A0A0J8DRS5-F1
#
_entry.id   AF-A0A0J8DRS5-F1
#
_cell.length_a   1.000
_cell.length_b   1.000
_cell.length_c   1.000
_cell.angle_alpha   90.00
_cell.angle_beta   90.00
_cell.angle_gamma   90.00
#
_symmetry.space_group_name_H-M   'P 1'
#
loop_
_entity.id
_entity.type
_entity.pdbx_description
1 polymer ?
#
loop_
_entity_poly.entity_id
_entity_poly.type
_entity_poly.pdbx_seq_one_letter_code
_entity_poly.pdbx_strand_id
1 'polypeptide(L)'
;IAAVEPRITCLSHTSVAGHQIATMTWILAKQGCRHADPYHRLSSIALYTRLAGFDEEALCKTLWSFAVAQVRCTRLATEIVHELAELPISTSSIALAIWSVAKLKMYHLVEDAFNAFRDRIVNEIDGFSGGDLKRLRWAFASAGITDGTLCETIFSRSFQLCQQRDVESLASLMRGLSITGQCISLLSKSASSILESGMEKCKDNDIAAMAWSLSVALQGDHKFFDHVINFI
;
A
#
# COMPACT_ATOMS: atom_id res chain seq x y z
N ILE A 1 -2.02 21.41 -18.72
CA ILE A 1 -2.04 19.98 -19.16
C ILE A 1 -2.27 19.88 -20.67
N ALA A 2 -3.36 20.45 -21.20
CA ALA A 2 -3.74 20.36 -22.62
C ALA A 2 -2.63 20.75 -23.64
N ALA A 3 -1.77 21.73 -23.32
CA ALA A 3 -0.65 22.13 -24.21
C ALA A 3 0.58 21.21 -24.13
N VAL A 4 0.69 20.38 -23.09
CA VAL A 4 1.87 19.54 -22.81
C VAL A 4 1.66 18.11 -23.29
N GLU A 5 0.44 17.57 -23.19
CA GLU A 5 0.11 16.20 -23.61
C GLU A 5 0.53 15.88 -25.06
N PRO A 6 0.24 16.74 -26.07
CA PRO A 6 0.62 16.45 -27.46
C PRO A 6 2.13 16.45 -27.68
N ARG A 7 2.88 17.18 -26.85
CA ARG A 7 4.35 17.20 -26.92
C ARG A 7 4.95 15.94 -26.32
N ILE A 8 4.31 15.37 -25.30
CA ILE A 8 4.74 14.12 -24.67
C ILE A 8 4.51 12.94 -25.61
N THR A 9 3.35 12.88 -26.27
CA THR A 9 3.01 11.79 -27.19
C THR A 9 3.95 11.72 -28.40
N CYS A 10 4.56 12.84 -28.78
CA CYS A 10 5.51 12.94 -29.90
C CYS A 10 6.99 12.75 -29.52
N LEU A 11 7.34 12.43 -28.27
CA LEU A 11 8.74 12.26 -27.85
C LEU A 11 9.43 11.06 -28.53
N SER A 12 10.72 11.19 -28.87
CA SER A 12 11.51 10.07 -29.38
C SER A 12 12.05 9.18 -28.24
N HIS A 13 12.36 7.90 -28.55
CA HIS A 13 12.82 6.92 -27.55
C HIS A 13 14.24 7.18 -27.00
N THR A 14 15.04 8.05 -27.61
CA THR A 14 16.48 8.20 -27.34
C THR A 14 16.85 9.46 -26.56
N SER A 15 15.89 10.34 -26.24
CA SER A 15 16.20 11.69 -25.75
C SER A 15 15.88 11.93 -24.27
N VAL A 16 15.27 10.98 -23.55
CA VAL A 16 14.68 11.24 -22.23
C VAL A 16 15.29 10.34 -21.17
N ALA A 17 15.93 10.94 -20.16
CA ALA A 17 16.52 10.23 -19.02
C ALA A 17 15.45 9.71 -18.05
N GLY A 18 15.77 8.68 -17.25
CA GLY A 18 14.81 8.06 -16.34
C GLY A 18 14.18 9.03 -15.33
N HIS A 19 14.98 9.89 -14.70
CA HIS A 19 14.48 10.94 -13.81
C HIS A 19 13.51 11.93 -14.49
N GLN A 20 13.71 12.23 -15.78
CA GLN A 20 12.82 13.10 -16.53
C GLN A 20 11.48 12.42 -16.76
N ILE A 21 11.50 11.13 -17.12
CA ILE A 21 10.28 10.32 -17.23
C ILE A 21 9.50 10.32 -15.92
N ALA A 22 10.17 10.01 -14.80
CA ALA A 22 9.56 9.97 -13.47
C ALA A 22 8.95 11.33 -13.09
N THR A 23 9.68 12.42 -13.34
CA THR A 23 9.21 13.79 -13.07
C THR A 23 8.00 14.13 -13.92
N MET A 24 8.01 13.81 -15.21
CA MET A 24 6.89 14.06 -16.10
C MET A 24 5.65 13.27 -15.70
N THR A 25 5.79 11.97 -15.40
CA THR A 25 4.67 11.14 -14.93
C THR A 25 4.09 11.67 -13.63
N TRP A 26 4.94 12.17 -12.73
CA TRP A 26 4.52 12.73 -11.45
C TRP A 26 3.78 14.05 -11.60
N ILE A 27 4.29 14.97 -12.42
CA ILE A 27 3.60 16.22 -12.71
C ILE A 27 2.22 15.94 -13.31
N LEU A 28 2.13 15.03 -14.28
CA LEU A 28 0.85 14.63 -14.87
C LEU A 28 -0.12 14.09 -13.80
N ALA A 29 0.35 13.19 -12.94
CA ALA A 29 -0.50 12.54 -11.95
C ALA A 29 -1.00 13.54 -10.91
N LYS A 30 -0.10 14.41 -10.43
CA LYS A 30 -0.35 15.46 -9.46
C LYS A 30 -1.32 16.52 -9.99
N GLN A 31 -1.26 16.81 -11.29
CA GLN A 31 -2.18 17.73 -11.95
C GLN A 31 -3.54 17.10 -12.29
N GLY A 32 -3.77 15.84 -11.91
CA GLY A 32 -5.03 15.17 -12.16
C GLY A 32 -5.21 14.67 -13.59
N CYS A 33 -4.15 14.65 -14.41
CA CYS A 33 -4.21 14.02 -15.73
C CYS A 33 -4.47 12.51 -15.54
N ARG A 34 -5.48 12.00 -16.25
CA ARG A 34 -5.87 10.59 -16.28
C ARG A 34 -5.85 10.02 -17.70
N HIS A 35 -5.47 10.82 -18.69
CA HIS A 35 -5.35 10.38 -20.08
C HIS A 35 -4.22 9.37 -20.19
N ALA A 36 -4.50 8.19 -20.76
CA ALA A 36 -3.56 7.08 -20.79
C ALA A 36 -2.40 7.31 -21.78
N ASP A 37 -2.64 8.03 -22.88
CA ASP A 37 -1.68 8.25 -23.97
C ASP A 37 -0.31 8.79 -23.54
N PRO A 38 -0.20 9.90 -22.77
CA PRO A 38 1.10 10.38 -22.32
C PRO A 38 1.81 9.37 -21.40
N TYR A 39 1.08 8.63 -20.57
CA TYR A 39 1.66 7.60 -19.71
C TYR A 39 2.15 6.40 -20.51
N HIS A 40 1.38 5.93 -21.50
CA HIS A 40 1.79 4.84 -22.37
C HIS A 40 3.00 5.22 -23.23
N ARG A 41 3.06 6.47 -23.68
CA ARG A 41 4.23 6.98 -24.38
C ARG A 41 5.47 6.97 -23.49
N LEU A 42 5.36 7.51 -22.28
CA LEU A 42 6.47 7.52 -21.31
C LEU A 42 6.88 6.11 -20.87
N SER A 43 5.93 5.20 -20.66
CA SER A 43 6.23 3.79 -20.35
C SER A 43 6.94 3.09 -21.50
N SER A 44 6.55 3.36 -22.75
CA SER A 44 7.23 2.79 -23.92
C SER A 44 8.69 3.23 -24.03
N ILE A 45 9.00 4.47 -23.64
CA ILE A 45 10.38 4.97 -23.61
C ILE A 45 11.15 4.27 -22.48
N ALA A 46 10.58 4.24 -21.28
CA ALA A 46 11.20 3.60 -20.12
C ALA A 46 11.48 2.10 -20.35
N LEU A 47 10.54 1.38 -20.98
CA LEU A 47 10.72 -0.03 -21.35
C LEU A 47 11.75 -0.22 -22.47
N TYR A 48 11.78 0.67 -23.46
CA TYR A 48 12.76 0.61 -24.55
C TYR A 48 14.18 0.77 -24.03
N THR A 49 14.40 1.68 -23.08
CA THR A 49 15.70 1.90 -22.43
C THR A 49 15.99 0.89 -21.32
N ARG A 50 15.10 -0.09 -21.08
CA ARG A 50 15.21 -1.07 -19.97
C ARG A 50 15.43 -0.39 -18.62
N LEU A 51 14.69 0.69 -18.35
CA LEU A 51 14.79 1.48 -17.12
C LEU A 51 16.20 2.05 -16.87
N ALA A 52 17.05 2.17 -17.90
CA ALA A 52 18.38 2.76 -17.76
C ALA A 52 18.30 4.20 -17.24
N GLY A 53 19.12 4.50 -16.23
CA GLY A 53 19.17 5.82 -15.60
C GLY A 53 17.98 6.13 -14.69
N PHE A 54 17.22 5.13 -14.27
CA PHE A 54 16.31 5.24 -13.13
C PHE A 54 17.03 4.84 -11.85
N ASP A 55 16.91 5.66 -10.82
CA ASP A 55 17.26 5.31 -9.44
C ASP A 55 16.01 4.88 -8.65
N GLU A 56 16.20 4.51 -7.38
CA GLU A 56 15.12 4.14 -6.46
C GLU A 56 13.97 5.18 -6.46
N GLU A 57 14.31 6.47 -6.34
CA GLU A 57 13.31 7.53 -6.29
C GLU A 57 12.53 7.64 -7.60
N ALA A 58 13.21 7.60 -8.75
CA ALA A 58 12.59 7.67 -10.06
C ALA A 58 11.65 6.47 -10.31
N LEU A 59 12.05 5.25 -9.92
CA LEU A 59 11.24 4.05 -10.02
C LEU A 59 9.96 4.17 -9.18
N CYS A 60 10.11 4.47 -7.89
CA CYS A 60 9.00 4.66 -6.96
C CYS A 60 8.04 5.77 -7.39
N LYS A 61 8.59 6.92 -7.81
CA LYS A 61 7.81 8.07 -8.28
C LYS A 61 7.03 7.74 -9.54
N THR A 62 7.62 6.99 -10.48
CA THR A 62 6.93 6.52 -11.67
C THR A 62 5.76 5.61 -11.28
N LEU A 63 6.02 4.59 -10.47
CA LEU A 63 5.00 3.62 -10.06
C LEU A 63 3.83 4.28 -9.31
N TRP A 64 4.12 5.20 -8.38
CA TRP A 64 3.10 6.00 -7.68
C TRP A 64 2.27 6.84 -8.65
N SER A 65 2.91 7.43 -9.65
CA SER A 65 2.24 8.28 -10.64
C SER A 65 1.23 7.52 -11.47
N PHE A 66 1.59 6.32 -11.94
CA PHE A 66 0.65 5.42 -12.63
C PHE A 66 -0.49 5.00 -11.70
N ALA A 67 -0.19 4.67 -10.44
CA ALA A 67 -1.18 4.28 -9.45
C ALA A 67 -2.19 5.40 -9.13
N VAL A 68 -1.74 6.65 -8.99
CA VAL A 68 -2.62 7.80 -8.78
C VAL A 68 -3.41 8.16 -10.02
N ALA A 69 -2.79 8.05 -11.20
CA ALA A 69 -3.46 8.26 -12.47
C ALA A 69 -4.44 7.13 -12.84
N GLN A 70 -4.40 6.00 -12.12
CA GLN A 70 -5.19 4.79 -12.42
C GLN A 70 -4.95 4.26 -13.84
N VAL A 71 -3.78 4.55 -14.41
CA VAL A 71 -3.36 4.03 -15.72
C VAL A 71 -2.60 2.73 -15.48
N ARG A 72 -3.11 1.63 -16.02
CA ARG A 72 -2.47 0.31 -15.88
C ARG A 72 -1.44 0.11 -16.98
N CYS A 73 -0.23 -0.25 -16.59
CA CYS A 73 0.81 -0.73 -17.50
C CYS A 73 1.52 -1.90 -16.84
N THR A 74 0.96 -3.11 -17.00
CA THR A 74 1.40 -4.30 -16.26
C THR A 74 2.89 -4.55 -16.44
N ARG A 75 3.35 -4.54 -17.70
CA ARG A 75 4.76 -4.76 -18.04
C ARG A 75 5.68 -3.76 -17.34
N LEU A 76 5.38 -2.45 -17.38
CA LEU A 76 6.21 -1.46 -16.70
C LEU A 76 6.25 -1.70 -15.19
N ALA A 77 5.10 -1.95 -14.56
CA ALA A 77 5.05 -2.18 -13.12
C ALA A 77 5.84 -3.43 -12.71
N THR A 78 5.76 -4.52 -13.47
CA THR A 78 6.54 -5.74 -13.23
C THR A 78 8.04 -5.48 -13.32
N GLU A 79 8.51 -4.83 -14.39
CA GLU A 79 9.94 -4.50 -14.56
C GLU A 79 10.43 -3.58 -13.44
N ILE A 80 9.64 -2.57 -13.04
CA ILE A 80 9.99 -1.69 -11.92
C ILE A 80 10.12 -2.48 -10.60
N VAL A 81 9.18 -3.37 -10.31
CA VAL A 81 9.24 -4.20 -9.08
C VAL A 81 10.48 -5.08 -9.09
N HIS A 82 10.81 -5.68 -10.23
CA HIS A 82 12.01 -6.50 -10.40
C HIS A 82 13.29 -5.67 -10.19
N GLU A 83 13.43 -4.53 -10.85
CA GLU A 83 14.58 -3.63 -10.65
C GLU A 83 14.70 -3.15 -9.19
N LEU A 84 13.59 -2.81 -8.55
CA LEU A 84 13.59 -2.42 -7.13
C LEU A 84 14.02 -3.55 -6.19
N ALA A 85 13.74 -4.82 -6.53
CA ALA A 85 14.15 -5.97 -5.74
C ALA A 85 15.67 -6.18 -5.75
N GLU A 86 16.33 -5.87 -6.86
CA GLU A 86 17.78 -5.98 -7.03
C GLU A 86 18.55 -4.77 -6.45
N LEU A 87 17.88 -3.66 -6.20
CA LEU A 87 18.49 -2.43 -5.70
C LEU A 87 18.49 -2.36 -4.15
N PRO A 88 19.53 -1.74 -3.55
CA PRO A 88 19.56 -1.42 -2.13
C PRO A 88 18.63 -0.23 -1.83
N ILE A 89 17.33 -0.50 -1.77
CA ILE A 89 16.30 0.53 -1.56
C ILE A 89 15.93 0.72 -0.08
N SER A 90 15.21 1.78 0.25
CA SER A 90 14.65 2.02 1.59
C SER A 90 13.38 1.19 1.87
N THR A 91 13.08 0.96 3.15
CA THR A 91 11.82 0.34 3.61
C THR A 91 10.59 1.12 3.14
N SER A 92 10.67 2.45 3.13
CA SER A 92 9.64 3.36 2.59
C SER A 92 9.34 3.07 1.11
N SER A 93 10.37 2.83 0.30
CA SER A 93 10.21 2.52 -1.12
C SER A 93 9.56 1.17 -1.36
N ILE A 94 9.89 0.14 -0.56
CA ILE A 94 9.21 -1.16 -0.60
C ILE A 94 7.71 -0.98 -0.37
N ALA A 95 7.34 -0.28 0.71
CA ALA A 95 5.94 -0.05 1.04
C ALA A 95 5.20 0.77 -0.01
N LEU A 96 5.87 1.78 -0.59
CA LEU A 96 5.31 2.61 -1.65
C LEU A 96 5.09 1.83 -2.94
N ALA A 97 6.03 0.95 -3.31
CA ALA A 97 5.93 0.14 -4.50
C ALA A 97 4.77 -0.87 -4.42
N ILE A 98 4.71 -1.64 -3.32
CA ILE A 98 3.64 -2.61 -3.07
C ILE A 98 2.26 -1.94 -3.05
N TRP A 99 2.15 -0.80 -2.36
CA TRP A 99 0.90 -0.02 -2.36
C TRP A 99 0.49 0.47 -3.74
N SER A 100 1.45 0.94 -4.53
CA SER A 100 1.18 1.47 -5.88
C SER A 100 0.63 0.37 -6.80
N VAL A 101 1.22 -0.83 -6.75
CA VAL A 101 0.73 -2.01 -7.48
C VAL A 101 -0.66 -2.41 -7.00
N ALA A 102 -0.89 -2.48 -5.68
CA ALA A 102 -2.20 -2.82 -5.12
C ALA A 102 -3.28 -1.81 -5.51
N LYS A 103 -2.93 -0.52 -5.55
CA LYS A 103 -3.83 0.56 -5.99
C LYS A 103 -4.20 0.49 -7.47
N LEU A 104 -3.34 -0.09 -8.30
CA LEU A 104 -3.65 -0.43 -9.69
C LEU A 104 -4.55 -1.67 -9.81
N LYS A 105 -4.87 -2.35 -8.71
CA LYS A 105 -5.64 -3.61 -8.67
C LYS A 105 -4.96 -4.75 -9.45
N MET A 106 -3.64 -4.75 -9.46
CA MET A 106 -2.84 -5.79 -10.11
C MET A 106 -2.48 -6.87 -9.09
N TYR A 107 -3.48 -7.60 -8.59
CA TYR A 107 -3.34 -8.44 -7.39
C TYR A 107 -2.27 -9.53 -7.51
N HIS A 108 -2.09 -10.14 -8.69
CA HIS A 108 -0.99 -11.08 -8.95
C HIS A 108 0.38 -10.45 -8.68
N LEU A 109 0.60 -9.22 -9.17
CA LEU A 109 1.87 -8.53 -8.97
C LEU A 109 2.04 -8.04 -7.52
N VAL A 110 0.95 -7.88 -6.75
CA VAL A 110 1.06 -7.58 -5.32
C VAL A 110 1.66 -8.77 -4.59
N GLU A 111 1.20 -9.98 -4.89
CA GLU A 111 1.74 -11.21 -4.32
C GLU A 111 3.21 -11.40 -4.73
N ASP A 112 3.53 -11.23 -6.02
CA ASP A 112 4.90 -11.27 -6.53
C ASP A 112 5.80 -10.24 -5.83
N ALA A 113 5.32 -9.02 -5.62
CA ALA A 113 6.07 -7.97 -4.94
C ALA A 113 6.31 -8.32 -3.47
N PHE A 114 5.30 -8.82 -2.74
CA PHE A 114 5.49 -9.26 -1.36
C PHE A 114 6.49 -10.43 -1.26
N ASN A 115 6.47 -11.35 -2.22
CA ASN A 115 7.44 -12.44 -2.28
C ASN A 115 8.86 -11.93 -2.59
N ALA A 116 9.01 -11.02 -3.56
CA ALA A 116 10.30 -10.44 -3.92
C ALA A 116 10.93 -9.65 -2.76
N PHE A 117 10.13 -8.95 -1.96
CA PHE A 117 10.60 -8.17 -0.82
C PHE A 117 10.49 -8.90 0.53
N ARG A 118 10.12 -10.19 0.54
CA ARG A 118 9.75 -10.92 1.76
C ARG A 118 10.84 -10.84 2.83
N ASP A 119 12.05 -11.25 2.49
CA ASP A 119 13.16 -11.32 3.45
C ASP A 119 13.51 -9.92 3.99
N ARG A 120 13.40 -8.89 3.15
CA ARG A 120 13.65 -7.51 3.55
C ARG A 120 12.56 -6.99 4.47
N ILE A 121 11.30 -7.27 4.18
CA ILE A 121 10.17 -6.90 5.04
C ILE A 121 10.33 -7.57 6.41
N VAL A 122 10.69 -8.86 6.46
CA VAL A 122 10.84 -9.61 7.71
C VAL A 122 12.05 -9.13 8.51
N ASN A 123 13.22 -8.99 7.87
CA ASN A 123 14.46 -8.65 8.55
C ASN A 123 14.56 -7.17 8.93
N GLU A 124 13.96 -6.28 8.14
CA GLU A 124 14.01 -4.83 8.35
C GLU A 124 12.68 -4.29 8.92
N ILE A 125 11.80 -5.16 9.45
CA ILE A 125 10.44 -4.80 9.90
C ILE A 125 10.44 -3.62 10.90
N ASP A 126 11.49 -3.52 11.72
CA ASP A 126 11.65 -2.46 12.71
C ASP A 126 11.91 -1.08 12.07
N GLY A 127 12.45 -1.05 10.85
CA GLY A 127 12.73 0.16 10.08
C GLY A 127 11.55 0.70 9.27
N PHE A 128 10.39 0.02 9.29
CA PHE A 128 9.18 0.54 8.65
C PHE A 128 8.46 1.53 9.57
N SER A 129 8.09 2.70 9.03
CA SER A 129 7.27 3.66 9.78
C SER A 129 5.81 3.20 9.89
N GLY A 130 5.05 3.78 10.81
CA GLY A 130 3.60 3.50 10.92
C GLY A 130 2.83 3.78 9.62
N GLY A 131 3.25 4.78 8.84
CA GLY A 131 2.68 5.07 7.52
C GLY A 131 2.99 3.99 6.48
N ASP A 132 4.18 3.42 6.53
CA ASP A 132 4.60 2.36 5.61
C ASP A 132 3.87 1.06 5.93
N LEU A 133 3.76 0.71 7.22
CA LEU A 133 2.98 -0.44 7.65
C LEU A 133 1.49 -0.29 7.30
N LYS A 134 0.92 0.92 7.40
CA LYS A 134 -0.46 1.18 6.94
C LYS A 134 -0.62 0.89 5.44
N ARG A 135 0.37 1.28 4.62
CA ARG A 135 0.39 0.97 3.17
C ARG A 135 0.48 -0.53 2.91
N LEU A 136 1.39 -1.22 3.59
CA LEU A 136 1.56 -2.67 3.48
C LEU A 136 0.30 -3.43 3.89
N ARG A 137 -0.27 -3.13 5.07
CA ARG A 137 -1.54 -3.74 5.54
C ARG A 137 -2.67 -3.52 4.55
N TRP A 138 -2.82 -2.29 4.04
CA TRP A 138 -3.86 -2.00 3.06
C TRP A 138 -3.66 -2.78 1.76
N ALA A 139 -2.43 -2.85 1.25
CA ALA A 139 -2.12 -3.60 0.03
C ALA A 139 -2.37 -5.10 0.21
N PHE A 140 -1.93 -5.65 1.34
CA PHE A 140 -2.11 -7.04 1.71
C PHE A 140 -3.59 -7.43 1.79
N ALA A 141 -4.39 -6.65 2.53
CA ALA A 141 -5.84 -6.86 2.63
C ALA A 141 -6.56 -6.65 1.30
N SER A 142 -6.16 -5.65 0.50
CA SER A 142 -6.79 -5.35 -0.79
C SER A 142 -6.53 -6.43 -1.84
N ALA A 143 -5.41 -7.14 -1.76
CA ALA A 143 -5.07 -8.25 -2.63
C ALA A 143 -5.60 -9.59 -2.13
N GLY A 144 -6.11 -9.67 -0.90
CA GLY A 144 -6.63 -10.91 -0.32
C GLY A 144 -5.54 -11.97 -0.13
N ILE A 145 -4.30 -11.55 0.12
CA ILE A 145 -3.16 -12.46 0.29
C ILE A 145 -3.36 -13.28 1.57
N THR A 146 -3.08 -14.58 1.49
CA THR A 146 -3.30 -15.53 2.60
C THR A 146 -2.00 -15.98 3.27
N ASP A 147 -0.91 -15.22 3.17
CA ASP A 147 0.34 -15.55 3.83
C ASP A 147 0.29 -15.23 5.34
N GLY A 148 0.01 -16.26 6.15
CA GLY A 148 -0.16 -16.11 7.59
C GLY A 148 1.08 -15.55 8.30
N THR A 149 2.29 -15.95 7.90
CA THR A 149 3.53 -15.49 8.54
C THR A 149 3.79 -14.02 8.23
N LEU A 150 3.69 -13.63 6.96
CA LEU A 150 3.93 -12.24 6.55
C LEU A 150 2.84 -11.31 7.10
N CYS A 151 1.59 -11.78 7.14
CA CYS A 151 0.49 -11.11 7.82
C CYS A 151 0.83 -10.89 9.30
N GLU A 152 1.20 -11.95 10.03
CA GLU A 152 1.51 -11.84 11.45
C GLU A 152 2.67 -10.87 11.72
N THR A 153 3.73 -10.88 10.90
CA THR A 153 4.87 -9.94 11.04
C THR A 153 4.43 -8.49 10.86
N ILE A 154 3.75 -8.16 9.74
CA ILE A 154 3.35 -6.78 9.43
C ILE A 154 2.33 -6.26 10.44
N PHE A 155 1.33 -7.07 10.80
CA PHE A 155 0.28 -6.66 11.71
C PHE A 155 0.75 -6.60 13.17
N SER A 156 1.63 -7.51 13.61
CA SER A 156 2.21 -7.44 14.96
C SER A 156 3.07 -6.18 15.13
N ARG A 157 3.92 -5.86 14.15
CA ARG A 157 4.70 -4.62 14.19
C ARG A 157 3.80 -3.39 14.18
N SER A 158 2.76 -3.39 13.35
CA SER A 158 1.77 -2.30 13.32
C SER A 158 1.13 -2.11 14.68
N PHE A 159 0.74 -3.21 15.34
CA PHE A 159 0.13 -3.18 16.67
C PHE A 159 1.08 -2.59 17.73
N GLN A 160 2.36 -2.99 17.71
CA GLN A 160 3.38 -2.44 18.62
C GLN A 160 3.53 -0.92 18.47
N LEU A 161 3.56 -0.39 17.24
CA LEU A 161 3.65 1.05 17.01
C LEU A 161 2.35 1.78 17.41
N CYS A 162 1.19 1.12 17.31
CA CYS A 162 -0.10 1.69 17.68
C CYS A 162 -0.35 1.73 19.20
N GLN A 163 0.40 0.99 20.02
CA GLN A 163 0.27 1.06 21.49
C GLN A 163 0.51 2.46 22.05
N GLN A 164 1.07 3.38 21.24
CA GLN A 164 1.12 4.81 21.52
C GLN A 164 -0.15 5.54 21.03
N ARG A 165 -1.29 5.27 21.68
CA ARG A 165 -2.47 6.17 21.75
C ARG A 165 -3.10 6.69 20.44
N ASP A 166 -3.20 5.89 19.38
CA ASP A 166 -4.06 6.25 18.24
C ASP A 166 -5.13 5.18 17.94
N VAL A 167 -6.36 5.50 18.36
CA VAL A 167 -7.55 4.65 18.17
C VAL A 167 -7.90 4.49 16.68
N GLU A 168 -7.64 5.52 15.84
CA GLU A 168 -7.87 5.44 14.40
C GLU A 168 -6.93 4.42 13.75
N SER A 169 -5.67 4.40 14.16
CA SER A 169 -4.69 3.43 13.69
C SER A 169 -5.02 2.00 14.13
N LEU A 170 -5.50 1.81 15.36
CA LEU A 170 -5.96 0.49 15.84
C LEU A 170 -7.23 0.02 15.10
N ALA A 171 -8.21 0.89 14.88
CA ALA A 171 -9.41 0.54 14.09
C ALA A 171 -9.05 0.18 12.64
N SER A 172 -8.13 0.93 12.03
CA SER A 172 -7.59 0.60 10.70
C SER A 172 -6.85 -0.74 10.69
N LEU A 173 -6.16 -1.10 11.77
CA LEU A 173 -5.51 -2.40 11.96
C LEU A 173 -6.54 -3.52 12.03
N MET A 174 -7.55 -3.39 12.89
CA MET A 174 -8.63 -4.37 13.04
C MET A 174 -9.36 -4.63 11.73
N ARG A 175 -9.65 -3.57 10.96
CA ARG A 175 -10.27 -3.71 9.62
C ARG A 175 -9.40 -4.48 8.63
N GLY A 176 -8.08 -4.31 8.69
CA GLY A 176 -7.17 -5.09 7.84
C GLY A 176 -7.19 -6.57 8.21
N LEU A 177 -7.15 -6.89 9.51
CA LEU A 177 -7.17 -8.26 10.02
C LEU A 177 -8.47 -9.00 9.70
N SER A 178 -9.62 -8.32 9.77
CA SER A 178 -10.90 -8.96 9.44
C SER A 178 -11.04 -9.30 7.97
N ILE A 179 -10.49 -8.47 7.08
CA ILE A 179 -10.48 -8.74 5.64
C ILE A 179 -9.57 -9.92 5.30
N THR A 180 -8.39 -10.00 5.93
CA THR A 180 -7.50 -11.14 5.72
C THR A 180 -8.05 -12.42 6.34
N GLY A 181 -8.91 -12.31 7.37
CA GLY A 181 -9.41 -13.46 8.13
C GLY A 181 -8.32 -14.19 8.92
N GLN A 182 -7.15 -13.56 9.05
CA GLN A 182 -5.94 -14.12 9.65
C GLN A 182 -5.60 -13.38 10.94
N CYS A 183 -4.94 -14.06 11.88
CA CYS A 183 -4.51 -13.51 13.17
C CYS A 183 -5.66 -13.03 14.08
N ILE A 184 -6.66 -13.89 14.32
CA ILE A 184 -7.78 -13.63 15.28
C ILE A 184 -7.27 -13.21 16.67
N SER A 185 -6.13 -13.75 17.10
CA SER A 185 -5.49 -13.40 18.39
C SER A 185 -5.00 -11.95 18.47
N LEU A 186 -4.54 -11.36 17.36
CA LEU A 186 -4.17 -9.94 17.29
C LEU A 186 -5.40 -9.05 17.21
N LEU A 187 -6.46 -9.52 16.57
CA LEU A 187 -7.73 -8.80 16.50
C LEU A 187 -8.35 -8.65 17.89
N SER A 188 -8.42 -9.74 18.67
CA SER A 188 -8.96 -9.69 20.03
C SER A 188 -8.13 -8.78 20.94
N LYS A 189 -6.79 -8.88 20.89
CA LYS A 189 -5.89 -7.97 21.61
C LYS A 189 -6.11 -6.50 21.24
N SER A 190 -6.27 -6.21 19.95
CA SER A 190 -6.52 -4.85 19.47
C SER A 190 -7.86 -4.30 19.98
N ALA A 191 -8.91 -5.13 19.97
CA ALA A 191 -10.20 -4.76 20.53
C ALA A 191 -10.12 -4.46 22.03
N SER A 192 -9.43 -5.31 22.81
CA SER A 192 -9.22 -5.09 24.24
C SER A 192 -8.48 -3.79 24.52
N SER A 193 -7.40 -3.50 23.80
CA SER A 193 -6.65 -2.24 23.96
C SER A 193 -7.49 -1.00 23.66
N ILE A 194 -8.40 -1.06 22.69
CA ILE A 194 -9.31 0.05 22.39
C ILE A 194 -10.32 0.25 23.53
N LEU A 195 -10.93 -0.84 24.03
CA LEU A 195 -11.85 -0.79 25.16
C LEU A 195 -11.19 -0.17 26.41
N GLU A 196 -9.94 -0.55 26.71
CA GLU A 196 -9.16 0.02 27.80
C GLU A 196 -8.83 1.51 27.60
N SER A 197 -8.61 1.94 26.34
CA SER A 197 -8.27 3.33 26.02
C SER A 197 -9.47 4.29 26.02
N GLY A 198 -10.69 3.75 26.12
CA GLY A 198 -11.96 4.46 26.10
C GLY A 198 -12.53 4.67 24.70
N MET A 199 -13.75 4.19 24.46
CA MET A 199 -14.44 4.30 23.16
C MET A 199 -14.83 5.72 22.77
N GLU A 200 -14.85 6.66 23.73
CA GLU A 200 -15.19 8.08 23.53
C GLU A 200 -14.31 8.80 22.49
N LYS A 201 -13.12 8.27 22.21
CA LYS A 201 -12.19 8.82 21.21
C LYS A 201 -12.38 8.24 19.81
N CYS A 202 -13.22 7.21 19.66
CA CYS A 202 -13.50 6.61 18.37
C CYS A 202 -14.48 7.49 17.59
N LYS A 203 -14.28 7.59 16.28
CA LYS A 203 -15.32 8.11 15.39
C LYS A 203 -16.36 7.00 15.16
N ASP A 204 -17.60 7.36 14.90
CA ASP A 204 -18.69 6.39 14.65
C ASP A 204 -18.35 5.37 13.55
N ASN A 205 -17.68 5.84 12.48
CA ASN A 205 -17.21 4.98 11.39
C ASN A 205 -16.18 3.93 11.86
N ASP A 206 -15.34 4.28 12.82
CA ASP A 206 -14.33 3.37 13.38
C ASP A 206 -15.02 2.33 14.27
N ILE A 207 -16.00 2.74 15.08
CA ILE A 207 -16.83 1.82 15.89
C ILE A 207 -17.56 0.82 15.00
N ALA A 208 -18.20 1.28 13.93
CA ALA A 208 -18.88 0.42 12.97
C ALA A 208 -17.91 -0.54 12.28
N ALA A 209 -16.73 -0.06 11.87
CA ALA A 209 -15.70 -0.89 11.24
C ALA A 209 -15.14 -1.95 12.21
N MET A 210 -14.97 -1.61 13.48
CA MET A 210 -14.55 -2.55 14.53
C MET A 210 -15.61 -3.60 14.79
N ALA A 211 -16.87 -3.20 14.97
CA ALA A 211 -17.99 -4.11 15.19
C ALA A 211 -18.16 -5.11 14.03
N TRP A 212 -18.05 -4.62 12.79
CA TRP A 212 -18.04 -5.49 11.61
C TRP A 212 -16.83 -6.42 11.57
N SER A 213 -15.64 -5.91 11.92
CA SER A 213 -14.41 -6.72 11.93
C SER A 213 -14.47 -7.87 12.94
N LEU A 214 -15.04 -7.61 14.11
CA LEU A 214 -15.23 -8.60 15.15
C LEU A 214 -16.36 -9.57 14.82
N SER A 215 -17.45 -9.12 14.18
CA SER A 215 -18.53 -10.05 13.76
C SER A 215 -18.05 -11.04 12.70
N VAL A 216 -17.16 -10.62 11.81
CA VAL A 216 -16.58 -11.48 10.76
C VAL A 216 -15.59 -12.49 11.35
N ALA A 217 -14.77 -12.07 12.31
CA ALA A 217 -13.65 -12.88 12.82
C ALA A 217 -13.98 -13.70 14.08
N LEU A 218 -14.91 -13.23 14.91
CA LEU A 218 -15.34 -13.87 16.15
C LEU A 218 -16.83 -14.16 16.02
N GLN A 219 -17.16 -15.37 15.58
CA GLN A 219 -18.52 -15.90 15.65
C GLN A 219 -18.94 -16.10 17.13
N GLY A 220 -19.10 -15.02 17.92
CA GLY A 220 -19.66 -15.07 19.27
C GLY A 220 -18.85 -14.45 20.43
N ASP A 221 -17.86 -13.58 20.22
CA ASP A 221 -17.27 -12.85 21.36
C ASP A 221 -18.13 -11.65 21.75
N HIS A 222 -19.04 -11.88 22.71
CA HIS A 222 -20.08 -10.93 23.11
C HIS A 222 -19.55 -9.72 23.90
N LYS A 223 -18.35 -9.78 24.49
CA LYS A 223 -17.85 -8.73 25.41
C LYS A 223 -17.73 -7.37 24.75
N PHE A 224 -17.28 -7.31 23.50
CA PHE A 224 -17.20 -6.05 22.76
C PHE A 224 -18.59 -5.53 22.40
N PHE A 225 -19.49 -6.41 21.95
CA PHE A 225 -20.87 -6.03 21.60
C PHE A 225 -21.64 -5.52 22.83
N ASP A 226 -21.47 -6.14 23.99
CA ASP A 226 -22.07 -5.68 25.24
C ASP A 226 -21.58 -4.27 25.61
N HIS A 227 -20.30 -3.97 25.39
CA HIS A 227 -19.75 -2.62 25.62
C HIS A 227 -20.25 -1.59 24.61
N VAL A 228 -20.35 -1.96 23.32
CA VAL A 228 -20.89 -1.10 22.26
C VAL A 228 -22.36 -0.78 22.52
N ILE A 229 -23.17 -1.78 22.90
CA ILE A 229 -24.61 -1.59 23.20
C ILE A 229 -24.79 -0.65 24.39
N ASN A 230 -23.94 -0.73 25.42
CA ASN A 230 -24.01 0.16 26.57
C ASN A 230 -23.50 1.59 26.29
N PHE A 231 -22.82 1.80 25.16
CA PHE A 231 -22.25 3.10 24.75
C PHE A 231 -23.18 3.91 23.82
N ILE A 232 -24.10 3.24 23.10
CA ILE A 232 -25.13 3.86 22.24
C ILE A 232 -26.33 4.26 23.09
#